data_AF-N1UVF5-F1
#
_entry.id   AF-N1UVF5-F1
#
_cell.length_a   1.000
_cell.length_b   1.000
_cell.length_c   1.000
_cell.angle_alpha   90.00
_cell.angle_beta   90.00
_cell.angle_gamma   90.00
#
_symmetry.space_group_name_H-M   'P 1'
#
loop_
_entity.id
_entity.type
_entity.pdbx_description
1 polymer ?
#
loop_
_entity_poly.entity_id
_entity_poly.type
_entity_poly.pdbx_seq_one_letter_code
_entity_poly.pdbx_strand_id
1 'polypeptide(L)' 'LAAIENFGNMNIICSDKTGTLTEGTVKLQSSLDIYGNENQEVALNAFLNASFETGFVNAIDQSIPRGFKLQSFRF' A
#
# COMPACT_ATOMS: atom_id res chain seq x y z
N LEU A 1 37.34 8.99 12.37
CA LEU A 1 37.58 10.01 11.31
C LEU A 1 37.44 9.41 9.90
N ALA A 2 37.93 8.20 9.64
CA ALA A 2 37.86 7.55 8.32
C ALA A 2 36.45 7.27 7.75
N ALA A 3 35.39 7.19 8.59
CA ALA A 3 34.04 6.91 8.10
C ALA A 3 33.46 8.00 7.17
N ILE A 4 33.76 9.28 7.46
CA ILE A 4 33.28 10.41 6.65
C ILE A 4 34.04 10.48 5.33
N GLU A 5 35.35 10.27 5.35
CA GLU A 5 36.18 10.23 4.15
C GLU A 5 35.83 9.04 3.25
N ASN A 6 35.65 7.86 3.84
CA ASN A 6 35.19 6.68 3.11
C ASN A 6 33.82 6.91 2.48
N PHE A 7 32.88 7.55 3.20
CA PHE A 7 31.57 7.87 2.66
C PHE A 7 31.64 8.88 1.50
N GLY A 8 32.51 9.89 1.60
CA GLY A 8 32.73 10.88 0.55
C GLY A 8 33.37 10.33 -0.74
N ASN A 9 34.07 9.19 -0.64
CA ASN A 9 34.73 8.54 -1.77
C ASN A 9 33.92 7.37 -2.39
N MET A 10 32.68 7.13 -1.95
CA MET A 10 31.83 6.05 -2.49
C MET A 10 31.10 6.46 -3.78
N ASN A 11 31.06 5.54 -4.76
CA ASN A 11 30.34 5.72 -6.01
C ASN A 11 29.18 4.72 -6.22
N ILE A 12 29.02 3.75 -5.31
CA ILE A 12 27.97 2.73 -5.35
C ILE A 12 27.35 2.64 -3.97
N ILE A 13 26.01 2.69 -3.90
CA ILE A 13 25.25 2.49 -2.67
C ILE A 13 24.34 1.28 -2.90
N CYS A 14 24.52 0.25 -2.07
CA CYS A 14 23.60 -0.86 -1.97
C CYS A 14 22.63 -0.56 -0.83
N SER A 15 21.34 -0.46 -1.13
CA SER A 15 20.29 -0.25 -0.14
C SER A 15 19.32 -1.42 -0.19
N ASP A 16 18.86 -1.87 0.97
CA ASP A 16 17.80 -2.87 1.02
C ASP A 16 16.47 -2.22 0.60
N LYS A 17 15.54 -3.00 0.05
CA LYS A 17 14.26 -2.45 -0.42
C LYS A 17 13.30 -2.24 0.75
N THR A 18 12.96 -3.30 1.48
CA THR A 18 11.88 -3.27 2.45
C THR A 18 12.36 -2.68 3.77
N GLY A 19 11.71 -1.61 4.23
CA GLY A 19 12.11 -0.90 5.45
C GLY A 19 13.24 0.12 5.24
N THR A 20 13.75 0.30 4.01
CA THR A 20 14.68 1.38 3.67
C THR A 20 14.20 2.18 2.45
N LEU A 21 14.00 1.55 1.30
CA LEU A 21 13.40 2.22 0.13
C LEU A 21 11.87 2.25 0.18
N THR A 22 11.25 1.25 0.79
CA THR A 22 9.79 1.18 1.00
C THR A 22 9.48 1.11 2.49
N GLU A 23 8.30 1.60 2.87
CA GLU A 23 7.85 1.61 4.28
C GLU A 23 7.55 0.20 4.82
N GLY A 24 7.60 -0.84 3.99
CA GLY A 24 7.18 -2.19 4.37
C GLY A 24 5.69 -2.32 4.70
N THR A 25 4.88 -1.30 4.36
CA THR A 25 3.42 -1.30 4.54
C THR A 25 2.71 -1.28 3.20
N VAL A 26 1.55 -1.92 3.14
CA VAL A 26 0.67 -1.90 1.96
C VAL A 26 -0.34 -0.76 2.12
N LYS A 27 -0.56 0.00 1.04
CA LYS A 27 -1.56 1.07 0.96
C LYS A 27 -2.42 0.84 -0.29
N LEU A 28 -3.73 0.97 -0.13
CA LEU A 28 -4.66 0.95 -1.26
C LEU A 28 -4.49 2.23 -2.09
N GLN A 29 -4.15 2.09 -3.38
CA GLN A 29 -3.98 3.22 -4.29
C GLN A 29 -5.27 3.59 -5.04
N SER A 30 -5.97 2.59 -5.59
CA SER A 30 -7.20 2.77 -6.37
C SER A 30 -8.04 1.49 -6.40
N SER A 31 -9.34 1.62 -6.65
CA SER A 31 -10.27 0.50 -6.90
C SER A 31 -10.85 0.66 -8.29
N LEU A 32 -10.51 -0.26 -9.20
CA LEU A 32 -10.81 -0.14 -10.63
C LEU A 32 -11.76 -1.25 -11.09
N ASP A 33 -12.60 -0.96 -12.08
CA ASP A 33 -13.37 -1.97 -12.81
C ASP A 33 -12.53 -2.73 -13.85
N ILE A 34 -13.17 -3.64 -14.59
CA ILE A 34 -12.53 -4.46 -15.63
C ILE A 34 -12.00 -3.65 -16.82
N TYR A 35 -12.39 -2.37 -16.94
CA TYR A 35 -11.92 -1.45 -17.97
C TYR A 35 -10.84 -0.49 -17.44
N GLY A 36 -10.49 -0.58 -16.16
CA GLY A 36 -9.48 0.27 -15.52
C GLY A 36 -10.02 1.62 -15.02
N ASN A 37 -11.33 1.83 -15.01
CA ASN A 37 -11.92 3.05 -14.48
C ASN A 37 -12.15 2.94 -12.98
N GLU A 38 -12.03 4.04 -12.24
CA GLU A 38 -12.37 4.07 -10.82
C GLU A 38 -13.82 3.61 -10.61
N ASN A 39 -14.00 2.64 -9.71
CA ASN A 39 -15.30 2.03 -9.48
C ASN A 39 -15.56 1.86 -7.98
N GLN A 40 -16.66 2.46 -7.52
CA GLN A 40 -17.04 2.53 -6.12
C GLN A 40 -17.62 1.21 -5.61
N GLU A 41 -18.34 0.47 -6.45
CA GLU A 41 -18.85 -0.85 -6.08
C GLU A 41 -17.70 -1.81 -5.84
N VAL A 42 -16.64 -1.74 -6.65
CA VAL A 42 -15.40 -2.51 -6.41
C VAL A 42 -14.78 -2.14 -5.07
N ALA A 43 -14.67 -0.85 -4.75
CA ALA A 43 -14.14 -0.39 -3.47
C ALA A 43 -14.99 -0.89 -2.28
N LEU A 44 -16.32 -0.84 -2.40
CA LEU A 44 -17.25 -1.30 -1.36
C LEU A 44 -17.18 -2.81 -1.17
N ASN A 45 -17.19 -3.58 -2.25
CA ASN A 45 -17.09 -5.04 -2.19
C ASN A 45 -15.76 -5.47 -1.56
N ALA A 46 -14.65 -4.82 -1.91
CA ALA A 46 -13.35 -5.05 -1.30
C ALA A 46 -13.36 -4.70 0.20
N PHE A 47 -13.97 -3.58 0.59
CA PHE A 47 -14.11 -3.19 2.00
C PHE A 47 -14.91 -4.23 2.79
N LEU A 48 -16.05 -4.68 2.27
CA LEU A 48 -16.88 -5.68 2.92
C LEU A 48 -16.13 -7.01 3.06
N ASN A 49 -15.51 -7.50 2.00
CA ASN A 49 -14.73 -8.74 2.05
C ASN A 49 -13.59 -8.64 3.07
N ALA A 50 -12.74 -7.61 2.99
CA ALA A 50 -11.63 -7.41 3.93
C ALA A 50 -12.06 -7.22 5.39
N SER A 51 -13.29 -6.72 5.63
CA SER A 51 -13.81 -6.48 6.98
C SER A 51 -14.46 -7.71 7.62
N PHE A 52 -15.00 -8.61 6.80
CA PHE A 52 -15.81 -9.74 7.27
C PHE A 52 -15.20 -11.12 6.95
N GLU A 53 -14.18 -11.20 6.11
CA GLU A 53 -13.47 -12.45 5.87
C GLU A 53 -12.77 -12.91 7.16
N THR A 54 -13.05 -14.16 7.55
CA THR A 54 -12.49 -14.79 8.76
C THR A 54 -11.29 -15.69 8.45
N GLY A 55 -10.78 -15.61 7.23
CA GLY A 55 -9.60 -16.32 6.75
C GLY A 55 -8.30 -15.78 7.34
N PHE A 56 -7.23 -15.86 6.56
CA PHE A 56 -5.91 -15.43 7.03
C PHE A 56 -5.79 -13.91 7.01
N VAL A 57 -5.32 -13.37 8.15
CA VAL A 57 -4.93 -11.96 8.23
C VAL A 57 -3.76 -11.70 7.28
N ASN A 58 -3.99 -10.88 6.26
CA ASN A 58 -2.97 -10.48 5.30
C ASN A 58 -2.85 -8.94 5.21
N ALA A 59 -1.72 -8.46 4.68
CA ALA A 59 -1.42 -7.03 4.61
C ALA A 59 -2.32 -6.25 3.61
N ILE A 60 -2.90 -6.94 2.63
CA ILE A 60 -3.79 -6.34 1.64
C ILE A 60 -5.12 -5.99 2.30
N ASP A 61 -5.75 -6.95 2.98
CA ASP A 61 -7.03 -6.75 3.67
C ASP A 61 -6.92 -5.66 4.72
N GLN A 62 -5.80 -5.63 5.46
CA GLN A 62 -5.53 -4.58 6.43
C GLN A 62 -5.37 -3.18 5.81
N SER A 63 -5.03 -3.08 4.53
CA SER A 63 -4.83 -1.81 3.83
C SER A 63 -6.14 -1.23 3.28
N ILE A 64 -7.13 -2.08 2.99
CA ILE A 64 -8.37 -1.68 2.31
C ILE A 64 -9.21 -0.71 3.18
N PRO A 65 -9.53 -0.99 4.46
CA PRO A 65 -10.28 -0.06 5.31
C PRO A 65 -9.60 1.31 5.48
N ARG A 66 -8.27 1.37 5.45
CA ARG A 66 -7.51 2.63 5.60
C ARG A 66 -7.60 3.50 4.35
N GLY A 67 -7.69 2.89 3.17
CA GLY A 67 -7.81 3.59 1.89
C GLY A 67 -9.24 3.84 1.44
N PHE A 68 -10.22 3.16 2.04
CA PHE A 68 -11.63 3.32 1.71
C PHE A 68 -12.14 4.70 2.12
N LYS A 69 -12.73 5.45 1.18
CA LYS A 69 -13.31 6.78 1.43
C LYS A 69 -14.83 6.72 1.26
N LEU A 70 -15.56 6.94 2.35
CA LEU A 70 -17.03 6.91 2.37
C LEU A 70 -17.72 8.09 1.63
N GLN A 71 -16.98 9.05 1.09
CA GLN A 71 -17.52 10.33 0.61
C GLN A 71 -18.25 10.30 -0.75
N SER A 72 -18.54 9.14 -1.36
CA SER A 72 -19.10 9.11 -2.72
C SER A 72 -20.39 8.32 -2.93
N PHE A 73 -20.90 7.64 -1.89
CA PHE A 73 -22.23 7.02 -1.95
C PHE A 73 -23.30 8.08 -1.62
N ARG A 74 -23.70 8.87 -2.63
CA ARG A 74 -24.97 9.62 -2.54
C ARG A 74 -26.10 8.64 -2.82
N PHE A 75 -26.94 8.40 -1.82
CA PHE A 75 -28.28 7.84 -2.02
C PHE A 75 -29.14 8.82 -2.82
#